data_AF-A0A1F2HQG6-F1
#
_entry.id   AF-A0A1F2HQG6-F1
#
_cell.length_a   1.000
_cell.length_b   1.000
_cell.length_c   1.000
_cell.angle_alpha   90.00
_cell.angle_beta   90.00
_cell.angle_gamma   90.00
#
_symmetry.space_group_name_H-M   'P 1'
#
loop_
_entity.id
_entity.type
_entity.pdbx_description
1 polymer ?
#
loop_
_entity_poly.entity_id
_entity_poly.type
_entity_poly.pdbx_seq_one_letter_code
_entity_poly.pdbx_strand_id
1 'polypeptide(L)'
;MTIYTFNLLVGYEPNGVDVAQASRALMLRELNEPAKFIFTTWPQPYKLDYYLSLGHRYEELLHAYLSFTDQDSHIPSLTVGALQQKFKLTRLDLKSQSATDSVYTCSDGTSLVFKMDSYQKGGVRYVDYHVNGMLLKREWYGTSKLVTEYFEKGIIIRRSYHNKDGRIAFEELKQGASWLYRLGTEILVTKTEVMRRFLARLPLTAEDTLLLDRASLMEFMRPIYELDSPAKLGFVFHSEHEFENGDLYYEYYYIFKYAQRFDFFITATEAQKAVLENTLQKQGVTDAAIYALAVGHLDKLSFPEEQRKPLSLMTASRLDPRKRLDLAIRAVALAHQKEPNLRFDIYGKGGEQENLQDLIDTLGANDYIQLRGHADLRDVYPQYELYVTTSQWETFGLTLMEAVGAGLALVGFDARYGNPTFIKDGENGYLVTYSETMDEDLLVSQMADKIVFALESDLESMHQVSYDLAKQYLKPEILEAWRKLLIAIR
;
A
#
# COMPACT_ATOMS: atom_id res chain seq x y z
N MET A 1 5.98 25.21 0.87
CA MET A 1 5.14 24.05 0.55
C MET A 1 5.65 22.77 1.21
N THR A 2 4.83 22.16 2.06
CA THR A 2 4.96 20.78 2.57
C THR A 2 3.72 19.98 2.16
N ILE A 3 3.91 18.75 1.71
CA ILE A 3 2.81 17.84 1.38
C ILE A 3 2.57 16.89 2.54
N TYR A 4 1.41 17.01 3.17
CA TYR A 4 0.94 16.15 4.26
C TYR A 4 0.04 15.07 3.69
N THR A 5 0.59 13.86 3.52
CA THR A 5 -0.17 12.69 3.09
C THR A 5 -0.77 11.99 4.31
N PHE A 6 -2.09 11.93 4.38
CA PHE A 6 -2.79 11.33 5.50
C PHE A 6 -3.00 9.83 5.33
N ASN A 7 -2.95 9.16 6.48
CA ASN A 7 -3.40 7.79 6.69
C ASN A 7 -2.47 6.70 6.15
N LEU A 8 -1.24 6.68 6.69
CA LEU A 8 -0.46 5.45 6.78
C LEU A 8 -1.17 4.49 7.75
N LEU A 9 -1.42 3.26 7.31
CA LEU A 9 -2.34 2.32 7.95
C LEU A 9 -1.88 1.81 9.31
N VAL A 10 -2.84 1.77 10.23
CA VAL A 10 -2.90 0.83 11.35
C VAL A 10 -4.32 0.24 11.34
N GLY A 11 -4.48 -1.04 10.98
CA GLY A 11 -5.78 -1.74 11.02
C GLY A 11 -6.24 -2.44 9.73
N TYR A 12 -5.55 -2.28 8.60
CA TYR A 12 -5.84 -2.98 7.33
C TYR A 12 -4.61 -3.75 6.86
N GLU A 13 -4.79 -4.76 6.00
CA GLU A 13 -3.66 -5.46 5.38
C GLU A 13 -2.90 -4.56 4.39
N PRO A 14 -1.56 -4.66 4.32
CA PRO A 14 -0.75 -4.05 3.27
C PRO A 14 -1.33 -4.19 1.87
N ASN A 15 -1.43 -3.10 1.10
CA ASN A 15 -1.99 -3.14 -0.25
C ASN A 15 -1.36 -2.12 -1.21
N GLY A 16 -1.87 -2.05 -2.45
CA GLY A 16 -1.33 -1.20 -3.51
C GLY A 16 -1.32 0.30 -3.19
N VAL A 17 -2.21 0.77 -2.29
CA VAL A 17 -2.21 2.18 -1.83
C VAL A 17 -0.91 2.50 -1.08
N ASP A 18 -0.41 1.56 -0.28
CA ASP A 18 0.80 1.77 0.52
C ASP A 18 2.04 1.80 -0.39
N VAL A 19 2.07 0.97 -1.42
CA VAL A 19 3.11 0.99 -2.46
C VAL A 19 3.06 2.30 -3.25
N ALA A 20 1.86 2.81 -3.56
CA ALA A 20 1.68 4.09 -4.23
C ALA A 20 2.18 5.28 -3.38
N GLN A 21 1.90 5.25 -2.07
CA GLN A 21 2.41 6.26 -1.13
C GLN A 21 3.94 6.22 -1.03
N ALA A 22 4.55 5.03 -1.04
CA ALA A 22 6.00 4.90 -1.04
C ALA A 22 6.65 5.38 -2.35
N SER A 23 6.05 5.05 -3.50
CA SER A 23 6.46 5.59 -4.81
C SER A 23 6.39 7.12 -4.81
N ARG A 24 5.30 7.71 -4.30
CA ARG A 24 5.17 9.16 -4.10
C ARG A 24 6.25 9.72 -3.19
N ALA A 25 6.54 9.08 -2.05
CA ALA A 25 7.58 9.52 -1.12
C ALA A 25 8.93 9.62 -1.83
N LEU A 26 9.27 8.63 -2.67
CA LEU A 26 10.49 8.65 -3.47
C LEU A 26 10.49 9.81 -4.47
N MET A 27 9.41 10.01 -5.24
CA MET A 27 9.36 11.09 -6.24
C MET A 27 9.49 12.48 -5.61
N LEU A 28 8.77 12.74 -4.52
CA LEU A 28 8.84 14.02 -3.81
C LEU A 28 10.25 14.27 -3.26
N ARG A 29 10.91 13.23 -2.74
CA ARG A 29 12.29 13.31 -2.27
C ARG A 29 13.29 13.63 -3.38
N GLU A 30 13.17 12.98 -4.54
CA GLU A 30 14.00 13.25 -5.71
C GLU A 30 13.81 14.67 -6.26
N LEU A 31 12.61 15.24 -6.08
CA LEU A 31 12.30 16.63 -6.41
C LEU A 31 12.68 17.63 -5.32
N ASN A 32 13.23 17.18 -4.19
CA ASN A 32 13.52 17.99 -3.01
C ASN A 32 12.28 18.70 -2.42
N GLU A 33 11.11 18.09 -2.57
CA GLU A 33 9.86 18.59 -1.99
C GLU A 33 9.68 18.05 -0.56
N PRO A 34 9.47 18.92 0.45
CA PRO A 34 9.14 18.47 1.80
C PRO A 34 7.83 17.68 1.83
N ALA A 35 7.89 16.45 2.35
CA ALA A 35 6.73 15.58 2.49
C ALA A 35 6.65 14.97 3.89
N LYS A 36 5.42 14.83 4.40
CA LYS A 36 5.11 14.16 5.67
C LYS A 36 4.02 13.13 5.45
N PHE A 37 4.27 11.89 5.83
CA PHE A 37 3.32 10.79 5.76
C PHE A 37 2.83 10.46 7.17
N ILE A 38 1.52 10.58 7.38
CA ILE A 38 0.94 10.67 8.71
C ILE A 38 0.38 9.32 9.15
N PHE A 39 0.94 8.79 10.25
CA PHE A 39 0.31 7.78 11.06
C PHE A 39 -0.73 8.44 11.98
N THR A 40 -2.01 8.17 11.75
CA THR A 40 -3.12 8.71 12.56
C THR A 40 -3.27 8.01 13.91
N THR A 41 -2.57 6.89 14.10
CA THR A 41 -2.42 6.17 15.37
C THR A 41 -1.01 5.61 15.48
N TRP A 42 -0.57 5.25 16.68
CA TRP A 42 0.76 4.65 16.83
C TRP A 42 0.86 3.27 16.16
N PRO A 43 1.85 3.04 15.27
CA PRO A 43 1.95 1.79 14.54
C PRO A 43 2.46 0.64 15.41
N GLN A 44 1.97 -0.57 15.13
CA GLN A 44 2.60 -1.79 15.63
C GLN A 44 3.96 -1.99 14.93
N PRO A 45 4.94 -2.71 15.54
CA PRO A 45 6.28 -2.86 14.99
C PRO A 45 6.31 -3.33 13.52
N TYR A 46 5.56 -4.39 13.20
CA TYR A 46 5.53 -4.93 11.84
C TYR A 46 4.95 -3.95 10.80
N LYS A 47 4.07 -3.02 11.22
CA LYS A 47 3.54 -1.97 10.34
C LYS A 47 4.60 -0.94 10.02
N LEU A 48 5.34 -0.49 11.02
CA LEU A 48 6.46 0.42 10.81
C LEU A 48 7.53 -0.23 9.93
N ASP A 49 7.89 -1.48 10.20
CA ASP A 49 8.83 -2.25 9.36
C ASP A 49 8.37 -2.37 7.92
N TYR A 50 7.07 -2.59 7.69
CA TYR A 50 6.50 -2.64 6.37
C TYR A 50 6.69 -1.32 5.60
N TYR A 51 6.29 -0.18 6.18
CA TYR A 51 6.47 1.11 5.51
C TYR A 51 7.94 1.48 5.27
N LEU A 52 8.83 1.18 6.23
CA LEU A 52 10.27 1.39 6.03
C LEU A 52 10.83 0.47 4.91
N SER A 53 10.31 -0.76 4.80
CA SER A 53 10.73 -1.71 3.75
C SER A 53 10.32 -1.26 2.35
N LEU A 54 9.26 -0.47 2.23
CA LEU A 54 8.85 0.17 0.96
C LEU A 54 9.71 1.40 0.61
N GLY A 55 10.56 1.89 1.51
CA GLY A 55 11.46 3.03 1.26
C GLY A 55 11.03 4.37 1.86
N HIS A 56 10.01 4.39 2.73
CA HIS A 56 9.76 5.54 3.59
C HIS A 56 10.95 5.77 4.54
N ARG A 57 11.25 7.02 4.85
CA ARG A 57 12.27 7.39 5.83
C ARG A 57 11.64 7.92 7.10
N TYR A 58 12.27 7.68 8.26
CA TYR A 58 11.75 8.19 9.53
C TYR A 58 11.50 9.69 9.52
N GLU A 59 12.35 10.48 8.87
CA GLU A 59 12.24 11.94 8.79
C GLU A 59 10.96 12.38 8.05
N GLU A 60 10.40 11.52 7.21
CA GLU A 60 9.16 11.76 6.46
C GLU A 60 7.94 11.24 7.23
N LEU A 61 8.10 10.41 8.26
CA LEU A 61 7.00 9.88 9.05
C LEU A 61 6.59 10.88 10.13
N LEU A 62 5.28 11.13 10.24
CA LEU A 62 4.71 11.97 11.28
C LEU A 62 3.66 11.18 12.06
N HIS A 63 3.84 11.07 13.37
CA HIS A 63 2.90 10.38 14.25
C HIS A 63 1.96 11.39 14.91
N ALA A 64 0.66 11.32 14.57
CA ALA A 64 -0.34 12.28 15.04
C ALA A 64 -0.32 12.44 16.56
N TYR A 65 -0.25 11.33 17.32
CA TYR A 65 -0.30 11.38 18.78
C TYR A 65 1.02 11.78 19.43
N LEU A 66 2.16 11.59 18.75
CA LEU A 66 3.45 12.05 19.25
C LEU A 66 3.58 13.58 19.17
N SER A 67 2.83 14.24 18.28
CA SER A 67 2.72 15.71 18.20
C SER A 67 2.18 16.35 19.50
N PHE A 68 1.65 15.53 20.41
CA PHE A 68 1.21 15.98 21.72
C PHE A 68 2.34 16.13 22.74
N THR A 69 3.54 15.67 22.40
CA THR A 69 4.73 15.71 23.26
C THR A 69 5.71 16.80 22.83
N ASP A 70 6.74 17.05 23.64
CA ASP A 70 7.87 17.93 23.32
C ASP A 70 9.04 17.22 22.62
N GLN A 71 8.83 15.99 22.11
CA GLN A 71 9.87 15.18 21.47
C GLN A 71 10.35 15.81 20.15
N ASP A 72 11.66 15.95 19.96
CA ASP A 72 12.23 16.49 18.72
C ASP A 72 12.33 15.46 17.61
N SER A 73 12.48 14.18 17.98
CA SER A 73 12.70 13.09 17.05
C SER A 73 12.16 11.78 17.61
N HIS A 74 11.58 10.99 16.72
CA HIS A 74 11.13 9.63 16.99
C HIS A 74 12.11 8.57 16.46
N ILE A 75 13.24 9.00 15.89
CA ILE A 75 14.26 8.12 15.31
C ILE A 75 14.99 7.38 16.43
N PRO A 76 15.02 6.04 16.42
CA PRO A 76 15.75 5.26 17.41
C PRO A 76 17.25 5.59 17.40
N SER A 77 17.76 6.07 18.53
CA SER A 77 19.19 6.44 18.68
C SER A 77 19.82 5.97 19.99
N LEU A 78 19.04 5.50 20.96
CA LEU A 78 19.58 4.92 22.18
C LEU A 78 20.16 3.53 21.92
N THR A 79 21.39 3.31 22.35
CA THR A 79 22.09 2.04 22.20
C THR A 79 21.72 1.06 23.33
N VAL A 80 22.04 -0.23 23.12
CA VAL A 80 21.94 -1.26 24.17
C VAL A 80 22.69 -0.82 25.43
N GLY A 81 23.92 -0.30 25.29
CA GLY A 81 24.72 0.15 26.44
C GLY A 81 24.08 1.30 27.21
N ALA A 82 23.51 2.29 26.52
CA ALA A 82 22.79 3.39 27.15
C ALA A 82 21.57 2.90 27.94
N LEU A 83 20.80 1.96 27.37
CA LEU A 83 19.66 1.38 28.05
C LEU A 83 20.08 0.44 29.19
N GLN A 84 21.16 -0.33 29.08
CA GLN A 84 21.70 -1.12 30.18
C GLN A 84 22.02 -0.26 31.39
N GLN A 85 22.68 0.90 31.18
CA GLN A 85 22.94 1.84 32.26
C GLN A 85 21.64 2.38 32.88
N LYS A 86 20.68 2.77 32.04
CA LYS A 86 19.37 3.26 32.48
C LYS A 86 18.63 2.23 33.34
N PHE A 87 18.66 0.96 32.94
CA PHE A 87 18.00 -0.14 33.65
C PHE A 87 18.86 -0.77 34.73
N LYS A 88 20.10 -0.28 34.96
CA LYS A 88 21.07 -0.82 35.91
C LYS A 88 21.35 -2.32 35.69
N LEU A 89 21.37 -2.74 34.43
CA LEU A 89 21.63 -4.12 34.02
C LEU A 89 23.13 -4.37 33.91
N THR A 90 23.54 -5.57 34.30
CA THR A 90 24.92 -6.05 34.25
C THR A 90 25.07 -7.20 33.26
N ARG A 91 26.31 -7.66 33.05
CA ARG A 91 26.58 -8.85 32.22
C ARG A 91 25.95 -10.13 32.79
N LEU A 92 25.72 -10.20 34.10
CA LEU A 92 25.10 -11.36 34.75
C LEU A 92 23.61 -11.48 34.41
N ASP A 93 22.97 -10.38 34.06
CA ASP A 93 21.55 -10.34 33.70
C ASP A 93 21.33 -10.76 32.24
N LEU A 94 22.35 -10.69 31.38
CA LEU A 94 22.25 -11.03 29.96
C LEU A 94 22.08 -12.55 29.76
N LYS A 95 20.99 -12.94 29.10
CA LYS A 95 20.71 -14.34 28.74
C LYS A 95 21.10 -14.69 27.32
N SER A 96 20.77 -13.82 26.37
CA SER A 96 21.10 -14.02 24.96
C SER A 96 21.25 -12.69 24.26
N GLN A 97 22.06 -12.68 23.21
CA GLN A 97 22.25 -11.53 22.34
C GLN A 97 22.38 -12.01 20.89
N SER A 98 21.65 -11.34 20.01
CA SER A 98 21.63 -11.56 18.58
C SER A 98 21.74 -10.22 17.85
N ALA A 99 21.72 -10.25 16.51
CA ALA A 99 21.68 -9.02 15.70
C ALA A 99 20.36 -8.24 15.88
N THR A 100 19.28 -8.93 16.22
CA THR A 100 17.92 -8.35 16.31
C THR A 100 17.50 -8.04 17.73
N ASP A 101 18.12 -8.67 18.74
CA ASP A 101 17.74 -8.46 20.13
C ASP A 101 18.82 -8.75 21.17
N SER A 102 18.61 -8.19 22.37
CA SER A 102 19.35 -8.52 23.59
C SER A 102 18.35 -8.81 24.70
N VAL A 103 18.46 -9.99 25.32
CA VAL A 103 17.53 -10.49 26.34
C VAL A 103 18.21 -10.49 27.70
N TYR A 104 17.57 -9.84 28.67
CA TYR A 104 18.03 -9.76 30.05
C TYR A 104 16.98 -10.35 30.99
N THR A 105 17.40 -11.00 32.07
CA THR A 105 16.53 -11.45 33.16
C THR A 105 16.89 -10.70 34.43
N CYS A 106 15.93 -9.99 35.00
CA CYS A 106 16.07 -9.24 36.24
C CYS A 106 15.93 -10.16 37.45
N SER A 107 16.40 -9.71 38.61
CA SER A 107 16.34 -10.46 39.87
C SER A 107 14.92 -10.79 40.34
N ASP A 108 13.93 -10.01 39.92
CA ASP A 108 12.51 -10.21 40.24
C ASP A 108 11.80 -11.20 39.29
N GLY A 109 12.53 -11.82 38.36
CA GLY A 109 11.99 -12.74 37.36
C GLY A 109 11.46 -12.06 36.09
N THR A 110 11.49 -10.74 36.00
CA THR A 110 11.10 -10.01 34.78
C THR A 110 12.17 -10.16 33.70
N SER A 111 11.74 -10.48 32.47
CA SER A 111 12.62 -10.49 31.30
C SER A 111 12.45 -9.21 30.49
N LEU A 112 13.57 -8.57 30.16
CA LEU A 112 13.62 -7.39 29.27
C LEU A 112 14.20 -7.81 27.93
N VAL A 113 13.46 -7.57 26.85
CA VAL A 113 13.89 -7.87 25.49
C VAL A 113 14.09 -6.56 24.75
N PHE A 114 15.35 -6.18 24.53
CA PHE A 114 15.70 -5.00 23.76
C PHE A 114 15.63 -5.38 22.29
N LYS A 115 14.72 -4.76 21.53
CA LYS A 115 14.58 -5.00 20.09
C LYS A 115 15.33 -3.92 19.31
N MET A 116 16.30 -4.37 18.52
CA MET A 116 17.12 -3.50 17.68
C MET A 116 16.32 -2.94 16.51
N ASP A 117 16.68 -1.75 16.05
CA ASP A 117 16.11 -1.17 14.85
C ASP A 117 16.80 -1.70 13.58
N SER A 118 16.01 -2.17 12.62
CA SER A 118 16.53 -2.72 11.35
C SER A 118 17.09 -1.66 10.40
N TYR A 119 16.69 -0.40 10.55
CA TYR A 119 17.02 0.72 9.66
C TYR A 119 17.93 1.77 10.33
N GLN A 120 17.98 1.80 11.67
CA GLN A 120 18.87 2.65 12.46
C GLN A 120 19.92 1.82 13.19
N LYS A 121 21.08 1.65 12.55
CA LYS A 121 22.14 0.75 13.02
C LYS A 121 22.56 1.07 14.47
N GLY A 122 22.40 0.09 15.35
CA GLY A 122 22.80 0.18 16.76
C GLY A 122 21.78 0.86 17.68
N GLY A 123 20.68 1.40 17.12
CA GLY A 123 19.56 1.92 17.89
C GLY A 123 18.65 0.79 18.41
N VAL A 124 18.17 0.92 19.64
CA VAL A 124 17.11 0.09 20.20
C VAL A 124 15.78 0.77 19.92
N ARG A 125 14.89 0.10 19.18
CA ARG A 125 13.58 0.62 18.79
C ARG A 125 12.60 0.57 19.97
N TYR A 126 12.54 -0.56 20.65
CA TYR A 126 11.70 -0.73 21.83
C TYR A 126 12.22 -1.80 22.77
N VAL A 127 11.73 -1.79 24.01
CA VAL A 127 12.00 -2.77 25.05
C VAL A 127 10.70 -3.43 25.49
N ASP A 128 10.64 -4.74 25.35
CA ASP A 128 9.52 -5.56 25.83
C ASP A 128 9.78 -6.10 27.23
N TYR A 129 8.75 -6.05 28.07
CA TYR A 129 8.75 -6.53 29.45
C TYR A 129 7.90 -7.79 29.52
N HIS A 130 8.53 -8.91 29.83
CA HIS A 130 7.87 -10.19 29.98
C HIS A 130 7.87 -10.63 31.45
N VAL A 131 6.71 -11.05 31.94
CA VAL A 131 6.54 -11.67 33.26
C VAL A 131 5.87 -13.02 33.04
N ASN A 132 6.49 -14.11 33.51
CA ASN A 132 6.02 -15.48 33.28
C ASN A 132 5.74 -15.79 31.80
N GLY A 133 6.59 -15.27 30.90
CA GLY A 133 6.45 -15.44 29.45
C GLY A 133 5.43 -14.50 28.79
N MET A 134 4.55 -13.84 29.56
CA MET A 134 3.54 -12.92 29.02
C MET A 134 4.10 -11.51 28.85
N LEU A 135 3.86 -10.90 27.68
CA LEU A 135 4.17 -9.49 27.44
C LEU A 135 3.24 -8.62 28.29
N LEU A 136 3.82 -7.86 29.21
CA LEU A 136 3.11 -6.95 30.12
C LEU A 136 3.15 -5.51 29.61
N LYS A 137 4.31 -5.09 29.09
CA LYS A 137 4.58 -3.69 28.72
C LYS A 137 5.60 -3.63 27.59
N ARG A 138 5.47 -2.63 26.71
CA ARG A 138 6.46 -2.25 25.70
C ARG A 138 6.82 -0.77 25.85
N GLU A 139 8.11 -0.44 25.85
CA GLU A 139 8.59 0.95 25.85
C GLU A 139 9.31 1.25 24.52
N TRP A 140 8.79 2.21 23.76
CA TRP A 140 9.36 2.68 22.49
C TRP A 140 10.35 3.82 22.71
N TYR A 141 11.41 3.85 21.89
CA TYR A 141 12.56 4.72 22.09
C TYR A 141 12.96 5.46 20.80
N GLY A 142 13.17 6.76 20.94
CA GLY A 142 13.81 7.64 19.97
C GLY A 142 15.16 8.10 20.53
N THR A 143 15.31 9.42 20.73
CA THR A 143 16.37 10.00 21.57
C THR A 143 16.09 9.84 23.07
N SER A 144 14.81 9.69 23.42
CA SER A 144 14.32 9.42 24.76
C SER A 144 13.17 8.40 24.70
N LYS A 145 12.52 8.10 25.83
CA LYS A 145 11.34 7.23 25.83
C LYS A 145 10.17 7.97 25.19
N LEU A 146 9.56 7.41 24.14
CA LEU A 146 8.49 8.04 23.38
C LEU A 146 7.11 7.58 23.85
N VAL A 147 6.89 6.26 23.82
CA VAL A 147 5.57 5.65 24.04
C VAL A 147 5.71 4.43 24.93
N THR A 148 4.81 4.25 25.87
CA THR A 148 4.66 3.03 26.66
C THR A 148 3.32 2.38 26.34
N GLU A 149 3.33 1.12 25.91
CA GLU A 149 2.12 0.31 25.69
C GLU A 149 1.98 -0.72 26.81
N TYR A 150 0.78 -0.88 27.34
CA TYR A 150 0.44 -1.88 28.36
C TYR A 150 -0.50 -2.92 27.79
N PHE A 151 -0.28 -4.18 28.13
CA PHE A 151 -0.97 -5.32 27.55
C PHE A 151 -1.73 -6.14 28.60
N GLU A 152 -2.91 -6.59 28.22
CA GLU A 152 -3.66 -7.62 28.93
C GLU A 152 -4.10 -8.69 27.93
N LYS A 153 -3.70 -9.95 28.18
CA LYS A 153 -3.99 -11.08 27.27
C LYS A 153 -3.61 -10.79 25.80
N GLY A 154 -2.48 -10.11 25.59
CA GLY A 154 -1.97 -9.74 24.26
C GLY A 154 -2.65 -8.50 23.63
N ILE A 155 -3.64 -7.92 24.29
CA ILE A 155 -4.38 -6.75 23.80
C ILE A 155 -3.84 -5.49 24.48
N ILE A 156 -3.61 -4.42 23.71
CA ILE A 156 -3.22 -3.13 24.28
C ILE A 156 -4.42 -2.53 25.03
N ILE A 157 -4.22 -2.23 26.31
CA ILE A 157 -5.23 -1.61 27.19
C ILE A 157 -4.93 -0.14 27.49
N ARG A 158 -3.66 0.28 27.34
CA ARG A 158 -3.23 1.65 27.56
C ARG A 158 -2.02 1.99 26.69
N ARG A 159 -1.98 3.20 26.15
CA ARG A 159 -0.77 3.82 25.60
C ARG A 159 -0.51 5.15 26.27
N SER A 160 0.73 5.40 26.68
CA SER A 160 1.16 6.66 27.29
C SER A 160 2.27 7.27 26.45
N TYR A 161 2.12 8.53 26.06
CA TYR A 161 3.07 9.28 25.25
C TYR A 161 3.81 10.27 26.15
N HIS A 162 5.13 10.28 26.04
CA HIS A 162 6.02 10.92 27.01
C HIS A 162 6.70 12.14 26.40
N ASN A 163 6.81 13.20 27.20
CA ASN A 163 7.76 14.27 26.99
C ASN A 163 9.20 13.78 27.23
N LYS A 164 10.19 14.57 26.82
CA LYS A 164 11.63 14.34 27.02
C LYS A 164 11.99 14.17 28.50
N ASP A 165 11.30 14.88 29.39
CA ASP A 165 11.47 14.77 30.84
C ASP A 165 10.82 13.50 31.44
N GLY A 166 10.13 12.70 30.61
CA GLY A 166 9.46 11.46 30.97
C GLY A 166 8.02 11.63 31.47
N ARG A 167 7.53 12.86 31.68
CA ARG A 167 6.13 13.12 32.05
C ARG A 167 5.20 12.73 30.90
N ILE A 168 4.00 12.29 31.25
CA ILE A 168 3.00 11.87 30.28
C ILE A 168 2.28 13.10 29.73
N ALA A 169 2.31 13.28 28.40
CA ALA A 169 1.62 14.38 27.72
C ALA A 169 0.24 13.95 27.17
N PHE A 170 0.16 12.72 26.68
CA PHE A 170 -1.05 12.17 26.08
C PHE A 170 -1.22 10.70 26.45
N GLU A 171 -2.47 10.25 26.63
CA GLU A 171 -2.78 8.83 26.90
C GLU A 171 -3.98 8.35 26.10
N GLU A 172 -3.93 7.08 25.73
CA GLU A 172 -5.07 6.28 25.26
C GLU A 172 -5.39 5.24 26.33
N LEU A 173 -6.65 5.17 26.76
CA LEU A 173 -7.14 4.27 27.80
C LEU A 173 -8.30 3.46 27.25
N LYS A 174 -8.17 2.13 27.22
CA LYS A 174 -9.24 1.27 26.72
C LYS A 174 -10.37 1.15 27.73
N GLN A 175 -11.61 1.31 27.26
CA GLN A 175 -12.85 1.22 28.05
C GLN A 175 -13.81 0.28 27.31
N GLY A 176 -13.75 -1.02 27.64
CA GLY A 176 -14.46 -2.06 26.88
C GLY A 176 -14.03 -2.09 25.41
N ALA A 177 -14.97 -1.81 24.50
CA ALA A 177 -14.71 -1.72 23.06
C ALA A 177 -14.26 -0.32 22.60
N SER A 178 -14.33 0.69 23.47
CA SER A 178 -14.02 2.09 23.14
C SER A 178 -12.69 2.55 23.74
N TRP A 179 -12.26 3.76 23.36
CA TRP A 179 -11.07 4.41 23.90
C TRP A 179 -11.43 5.76 24.50
N LEU A 180 -10.80 6.08 25.62
CA LEU A 180 -10.78 7.41 26.24
C LEU A 180 -9.38 7.99 26.08
N TYR A 181 -9.30 9.27 25.74
CA TYR A 181 -8.04 9.94 25.46
C TYR A 181 -7.82 11.06 26.47
N ARG A 182 -6.64 11.13 27.07
CA ARG A 182 -6.29 12.21 28.00
C ARG A 182 -5.19 13.06 27.41
N LEU A 183 -5.47 14.34 27.16
CA LEU A 183 -4.51 15.32 26.67
C LEU A 183 -4.29 16.39 27.75
N GLY A 184 -3.21 16.29 28.51
CA GLY A 184 -3.04 17.09 29.72
C GLY A 184 -4.18 16.86 30.72
N THR A 185 -4.97 17.90 30.99
CA THR A 185 -6.17 17.83 31.84
C THR A 185 -7.47 17.59 31.07
N GLU A 186 -7.45 17.68 29.73
CA GLU A 186 -8.61 17.41 28.89
C GLU A 186 -8.84 15.90 28.75
N ILE A 187 -10.11 15.51 28.77
CA ILE A 187 -10.56 14.15 28.45
C ILE A 187 -11.38 14.22 27.17
N LEU A 188 -10.95 13.49 26.16
CA LEU A 188 -11.61 13.35 24.86
C LEU A 188 -12.16 11.93 24.76
N VAL A 189 -13.34 11.78 24.14
CA VAL A 189 -14.05 10.49 24.08
C VAL A 189 -14.13 9.92 22.68
N THR A 190 -13.66 10.67 21.68
CA THR A 190 -13.59 10.21 20.29
C THR A 190 -12.22 10.48 19.67
N LYS A 191 -11.79 9.60 18.77
CA LYS A 191 -10.60 9.81 17.96
C LYS A 191 -10.74 11.04 17.04
N THR A 192 -11.95 11.36 16.62
CA THR A 192 -12.30 12.60 15.91
C THR A 192 -11.82 13.86 16.64
N GLU A 193 -12.05 13.95 17.95
CA GLU A 193 -11.59 15.09 18.75
C GLU A 193 -10.06 15.15 18.86
N VAL A 194 -9.43 13.99 19.03
CA VAL A 194 -7.96 13.88 19.03
C VAL A 194 -7.39 14.38 17.70
N MET A 195 -7.96 13.94 16.58
CA MET A 195 -7.54 14.37 15.25
C MET A 195 -7.73 15.88 15.03
N ARG A 196 -8.81 16.49 15.53
CA ARG A 196 -8.95 17.97 15.49
C ARG A 196 -7.82 18.68 16.24
N ARG A 197 -7.42 18.18 17.42
CA ARG A 197 -6.30 18.74 18.20
C ARG A 197 -4.97 18.57 17.49
N PHE A 198 -4.76 17.45 16.79
CA PHE A 198 -3.58 17.25 15.97
C PHE A 198 -3.53 18.21 14.78
N LEU A 199 -4.60 18.32 14.00
CA LEU A 199 -4.66 19.21 12.84
C LEU A 199 -4.41 20.67 13.23
N ALA A 200 -4.95 21.13 14.37
CA ALA A 200 -4.71 22.47 14.89
C ALA A 200 -3.24 22.76 15.29
N ARG A 201 -2.40 21.73 15.39
CA ARG A 201 -0.95 21.86 15.68
C ARG A 201 -0.08 21.82 14.43
N LEU A 202 -0.65 21.48 13.27
CA LEU A 202 0.08 21.52 12.02
C LEU A 202 0.27 22.98 11.61
N PRO A 203 1.50 23.42 11.27
CA PRO A 203 1.78 24.80 10.86
C PRO A 203 1.39 25.02 9.40
N LEU A 204 0.11 24.82 9.08
CA LEU A 204 -0.42 24.85 7.71
C LEU A 204 -0.46 26.28 7.16
N THR A 205 0.08 26.45 5.96
CA THR A 205 0.12 27.69 5.18
C THR A 205 -0.57 27.50 3.84
N ALA A 206 -0.81 28.60 3.11
CA ALA A 206 -1.41 28.55 1.77
C ALA A 206 -0.55 27.81 0.73
N GLU A 207 0.74 27.63 1.00
CA GLU A 207 1.62 26.85 0.14
C GLU A 207 1.55 25.35 0.42
N ASP A 208 0.93 24.91 1.51
CA ASP A 208 0.92 23.51 1.90
C ASP A 208 -0.22 22.75 1.23
N THR A 209 -0.08 21.43 1.17
CA THR A 209 -1.10 20.54 0.61
C THR A 209 -1.40 19.41 1.57
N LEU A 210 -2.68 19.17 1.84
CA LEU A 210 -3.19 17.98 2.50
C LEU A 210 -3.63 17.01 1.40
N LEU A 211 -3.03 15.83 1.37
CA LEU A 211 -3.33 14.80 0.37
C LEU A 211 -3.93 13.57 1.05
N LEU A 212 -5.08 13.12 0.56
CA LEU A 212 -5.83 12.00 1.14
C LEU A 212 -5.84 10.81 0.18
N ASP A 213 -5.44 9.64 0.65
CA ASP A 213 -5.42 8.40 -0.16
C ASP A 213 -6.56 7.43 0.17
N ARG A 214 -7.31 7.66 1.25
CA ARG A 214 -8.31 6.71 1.76
C ARG A 214 -9.57 7.46 2.22
N ALA A 215 -10.73 7.02 1.75
CA ALA A 215 -12.00 7.75 1.92
C ALA A 215 -12.88 7.27 3.08
N SER A 216 -12.75 6.01 3.50
CA SER A 216 -13.76 5.32 4.33
C SER A 216 -13.70 5.62 5.84
N LEU A 217 -12.59 6.14 6.36
CA LEU A 217 -12.36 6.27 7.80
C LEU A 217 -12.75 7.66 8.33
N MET A 218 -14.03 7.79 8.70
CA MET A 218 -14.61 9.07 9.13
C MET A 218 -13.99 9.68 10.40
N GLU A 219 -13.33 8.88 11.24
CA GLU A 219 -12.66 9.33 12.47
C GLU A 219 -11.59 10.40 12.22
N PHE A 220 -10.96 10.41 11.03
CA PHE A 220 -10.01 11.45 10.64
C PHE A 220 -10.45 12.24 9.41
N MET A 221 -11.28 11.67 8.52
CA MET A 221 -11.79 12.41 7.36
C MET A 221 -12.69 13.57 7.78
N ARG A 222 -13.56 13.37 8.79
CA ARG A 222 -14.46 14.43 9.25
C ARG A 222 -13.70 15.68 9.76
N PRO A 223 -12.70 15.55 10.65
CA PRO A 223 -11.86 16.67 11.07
C PRO A 223 -11.19 17.41 9.91
N ILE A 224 -10.77 16.69 8.85
CA ILE A 224 -10.15 17.30 7.67
C ILE A 224 -11.19 18.06 6.84
N TYR A 225 -12.39 17.50 6.64
CA TYR A 225 -13.47 18.22 5.96
C TYR A 225 -13.90 19.48 6.70
N GLU A 226 -13.91 19.45 8.04
CA GLU A 226 -14.27 20.58 8.90
C GLU A 226 -13.13 21.59 9.08
N LEU A 227 -11.93 21.29 8.62
CA LEU A 227 -10.75 22.13 8.82
C LEU A 227 -10.85 23.40 7.98
N ASP A 228 -10.89 24.54 8.66
CA ASP A 228 -10.71 25.85 8.04
C ASP A 228 -9.19 26.12 7.94
N SER A 229 -8.62 25.88 6.77
CA SER A 229 -7.18 25.94 6.53
C SER A 229 -6.88 26.62 5.20
N PRO A 230 -5.80 27.43 5.12
CA PRO A 230 -5.36 28.01 3.86
C PRO A 230 -4.69 26.99 2.92
N ALA A 231 -4.24 25.84 3.45
CA ALA A 231 -3.61 24.77 2.67
C ALA A 231 -4.61 24.11 1.70
N LYS A 232 -4.11 23.71 0.52
CA LYS A 232 -4.93 23.01 -0.48
C LYS A 232 -5.28 21.59 -0.03
N LEU A 233 -6.46 21.12 -0.38
CA LEU A 233 -6.97 19.79 -0.09
C LEU A 233 -7.12 18.98 -1.38
N GLY A 234 -6.32 17.92 -1.51
CA GLY A 234 -6.37 16.98 -2.63
C GLY A 234 -6.81 15.58 -2.21
N PHE A 235 -7.45 14.86 -3.14
CA PHE A 235 -7.78 13.44 -2.95
C PHE A 235 -7.26 12.57 -4.09
N VAL A 236 -6.73 11.40 -3.75
CA VAL A 236 -6.19 10.42 -4.70
C VAL A 236 -7.12 9.21 -4.77
N PHE A 237 -7.64 8.92 -5.95
CA PHE A 237 -8.44 7.72 -6.21
C PHE A 237 -7.55 6.51 -6.46
N HIS A 238 -7.69 5.49 -5.63
CA HIS A 238 -6.94 4.22 -5.73
C HIS A 238 -7.78 3.02 -6.18
N SER A 239 -9.10 3.19 -6.18
CA SER A 239 -10.07 2.19 -6.63
C SER A 239 -11.04 2.83 -7.61
N GLU A 240 -11.88 2.00 -8.22
CA GLU A 240 -13.00 2.47 -9.00
C GLU A 240 -13.99 3.26 -8.13
N HIS A 241 -14.59 4.31 -8.69
CA HIS A 241 -15.40 5.29 -7.94
C HIS A 241 -16.88 5.30 -8.34
N GLU A 242 -17.25 4.66 -9.44
CA GLU A 242 -18.63 4.38 -9.85
C GLU A 242 -18.77 3.01 -10.52
N PHE A 243 -19.92 2.35 -10.33
CA PHE A 243 -20.29 1.11 -11.03
C PHE A 243 -20.62 1.41 -12.52
N GLU A 244 -20.76 0.38 -13.36
CA GLU A 244 -21.15 0.55 -14.78
C GLU A 244 -22.49 1.29 -14.96
N ASN A 245 -23.41 1.17 -14.00
CA ASN A 245 -24.69 1.88 -14.01
C ASN A 245 -24.59 3.37 -13.59
N GLY A 246 -23.41 3.83 -13.19
CA GLY A 246 -23.13 5.19 -12.72
C GLY A 246 -23.41 5.45 -11.24
N ASP A 247 -23.81 4.43 -10.47
CA ASP A 247 -23.95 4.55 -9.02
C ASP A 247 -22.56 4.67 -8.38
N LEU A 248 -22.45 5.46 -7.33
CA LEU A 248 -21.18 5.67 -6.62
C LEU A 248 -20.85 4.47 -5.73
N TYR A 249 -19.57 4.10 -5.67
CA TYR A 249 -19.13 3.19 -4.60
C TYR A 249 -19.29 3.85 -3.24
N TYR A 250 -19.82 3.07 -2.30
CA TYR A 250 -20.06 3.52 -0.93
C TYR A 250 -18.80 4.10 -0.26
N GLU A 251 -17.61 3.58 -0.59
CA GLU A 251 -16.33 4.05 -0.06
C GLU A 251 -16.08 5.54 -0.41
N TYR A 252 -16.48 5.98 -1.61
CA TYR A 252 -16.25 7.34 -2.09
C TYR A 252 -17.45 8.27 -1.89
N TYR A 253 -18.55 7.79 -1.31
CA TYR A 253 -19.77 8.58 -1.11
C TYR A 253 -19.48 9.94 -0.46
N TYR A 254 -18.68 9.98 0.61
CA TYR A 254 -18.35 11.23 1.30
C TYR A 254 -17.38 12.12 0.51
N ILE A 255 -16.53 11.54 -0.33
CA ILE A 255 -15.66 12.33 -1.24
C ILE A 255 -16.53 13.12 -2.20
N PHE A 256 -17.50 12.47 -2.84
CA PHE A 256 -18.42 13.13 -3.75
C PHE A 256 -19.38 14.09 -3.04
N LYS A 257 -19.93 13.70 -1.89
CA LYS A 257 -20.80 14.58 -1.08
C LYS A 257 -20.13 15.90 -0.69
N TYR A 258 -18.82 15.89 -0.47
CA TYR A 258 -18.03 17.07 -0.10
C TYR A 258 -17.05 17.48 -1.19
N ALA A 259 -17.31 17.13 -2.46
CA ALA A 259 -16.37 17.33 -3.56
C ALA A 259 -15.97 18.80 -3.74
N GLN A 260 -16.88 19.75 -3.46
CA GLN A 260 -16.60 21.20 -3.50
C GLN A 260 -15.54 21.68 -2.49
N ARG A 261 -15.16 20.84 -1.50
CA ARG A 261 -14.08 21.17 -0.56
C ARG A 261 -12.70 20.80 -1.06
N PHE A 262 -12.60 20.00 -2.12
CA PHE A 262 -11.32 19.60 -2.68
C PHE A 262 -10.90 20.59 -3.77
N ASP A 263 -9.66 21.03 -3.70
CA ASP A 263 -9.05 21.89 -4.72
C ASP A 263 -8.71 21.09 -5.98
N PHE A 264 -8.37 19.80 -5.80
CA PHE A 264 -8.06 18.91 -6.91
C PHE A 264 -8.22 17.43 -6.56
N PHE A 265 -8.31 16.61 -7.62
CA PHE A 265 -8.32 15.17 -7.56
C PHE A 265 -7.15 14.58 -8.37
N ILE A 266 -6.66 13.42 -7.95
CA ILE A 266 -5.67 12.63 -8.68
C ILE A 266 -6.29 11.28 -9.01
N THR A 267 -6.20 10.86 -10.27
CA THR A 267 -6.55 9.51 -10.73
C THR A 267 -5.31 8.77 -11.21
N ALA A 268 -5.36 7.44 -11.22
CA ALA A 268 -4.20 6.65 -11.62
C ALA A 268 -4.01 6.60 -13.15
N THR A 269 -5.07 6.86 -13.91
CA THR A 269 -5.08 6.78 -15.38
C THR A 269 -5.87 7.94 -15.98
N GLU A 270 -5.58 8.27 -17.24
CA GLU A 270 -6.36 9.24 -18.03
C GLU A 270 -7.80 8.75 -18.27
N ALA A 271 -7.99 7.43 -18.43
CA ALA A 271 -9.32 6.84 -18.57
C ALA A 271 -10.18 7.07 -17.31
N GLN A 272 -9.58 6.90 -16.12
CA GLN A 272 -10.27 7.17 -14.86
C GLN A 272 -10.54 8.67 -14.68
N LYS A 273 -9.63 9.54 -15.13
CA LYS A 273 -9.85 10.98 -15.12
C LYS A 273 -11.11 11.34 -15.92
N ALA A 274 -11.23 10.85 -17.15
CA ALA A 274 -12.38 11.14 -18.00
C ALA A 274 -13.71 10.65 -17.39
N VAL A 275 -13.72 9.50 -16.72
CA VAL A 275 -14.90 9.04 -15.98
C VAL A 275 -15.19 9.97 -14.80
N LEU A 276 -14.18 10.30 -13.99
CA LEU A 276 -14.33 11.16 -12.82
C LEU A 276 -14.83 12.57 -13.17
N GLU A 277 -14.40 13.14 -14.30
CA GLU A 277 -14.91 14.42 -14.81
C GLU A 277 -16.43 14.37 -14.98
N ASN A 278 -16.95 13.31 -15.60
CA ASN A 278 -18.38 13.10 -15.77
C ASN A 278 -19.09 12.86 -14.43
N THR A 279 -18.49 12.07 -13.53
CA THR A 279 -19.05 11.81 -12.21
C THR A 279 -19.19 13.11 -11.41
N LEU A 280 -18.16 13.96 -11.36
CA LEU A 280 -18.18 15.23 -10.65
C LEU A 280 -19.21 16.21 -11.24
N GLN A 281 -19.34 16.27 -12.57
CA GLN A 281 -20.39 17.06 -13.22
C GLN A 281 -21.78 16.62 -12.79
N LYS A 282 -22.06 15.31 -12.70
CA LYS A 282 -23.34 14.78 -12.18
C LYS A 282 -23.58 15.17 -10.71
N GLN A 283 -22.51 15.35 -9.92
CA GLN A 283 -22.58 15.83 -8.54
C GLN A 283 -22.65 17.36 -8.41
N GLY A 284 -22.71 18.10 -9.52
CA GLY A 284 -22.76 19.56 -9.52
C GLY A 284 -21.42 20.24 -9.22
N VAL A 285 -20.30 19.56 -9.50
CA VAL A 285 -18.94 20.10 -9.37
C VAL A 285 -18.31 20.16 -10.76
N THR A 286 -18.14 21.38 -11.29
CA THR A 286 -17.61 21.60 -12.65
C THR A 286 -16.19 22.14 -12.68
N ASP A 287 -15.72 22.72 -11.58
CA ASP A 287 -14.50 23.53 -11.56
C ASP A 287 -13.33 22.83 -10.85
N ALA A 288 -13.51 21.58 -10.41
CA ALA A 288 -12.47 20.83 -9.73
C ALA A 288 -11.37 20.38 -10.72
N ALA A 289 -10.11 20.66 -10.39
CA ALA A 289 -8.99 20.21 -11.19
C ALA A 289 -8.77 18.70 -11.03
N ILE A 290 -8.51 17.99 -12.13
CA ILE A 290 -8.24 16.55 -12.11
C ILE A 290 -6.95 16.25 -12.86
N TYR A 291 -6.05 15.52 -12.20
CA TYR A 291 -4.75 15.14 -12.75
C TYR A 291 -4.64 13.62 -12.82
N ALA A 292 -4.26 13.09 -13.98
CA ALA A 292 -3.89 11.69 -14.08
C ALA A 292 -2.39 11.55 -13.77
N LEU A 293 -2.07 10.67 -12.84
CA LEU A 293 -0.70 10.41 -12.43
C LEU A 293 -0.56 8.96 -12.00
N ALA A 294 0.32 8.23 -12.69
CA ALA A 294 0.60 6.84 -12.37
C ALA A 294 1.00 6.68 -10.89
N VAL A 295 0.41 5.67 -10.25
CA VAL A 295 0.64 5.40 -8.82
C VAL A 295 1.98 4.71 -8.54
N GLY A 296 2.60 4.11 -9.56
CA GLY A 296 3.89 3.42 -9.50
C GLY A 296 4.86 3.90 -10.57
N HIS A 297 6.08 3.38 -10.52
CA HIS A 297 7.11 3.61 -11.53
C HIS A 297 7.94 2.34 -11.74
N LEU A 298 8.63 2.29 -12.88
CA LEU A 298 9.65 1.29 -13.20
C LEU A 298 11.03 1.95 -13.04
N ASP A 299 11.93 1.32 -12.29
CA ASP A 299 13.33 1.80 -12.19
C ASP A 299 14.07 1.64 -13.53
N LYS A 300 13.81 0.52 -14.21
CA LYS A 300 14.37 0.17 -15.51
C LYS A 300 13.43 -0.80 -16.22
N LEU A 301 13.63 -0.95 -17.52
CA LEU A 301 13.07 -2.09 -18.26
C LEU A 301 13.85 -3.36 -17.92
N SER A 302 13.13 -4.48 -17.84
CA SER A 302 13.72 -5.79 -17.55
C SER A 302 13.73 -6.64 -18.82
N PHE A 303 14.92 -7.04 -19.25
CA PHE A 303 15.12 -7.88 -20.43
C PHE A 303 15.46 -9.31 -20.01
N PRO A 304 15.05 -10.31 -20.79
CA PRO A 304 15.41 -11.69 -20.47
C PRO A 304 16.92 -11.89 -20.66
N GLU A 305 17.58 -12.57 -19.71
CA GLU A 305 19.02 -12.89 -19.81
C GLU A 305 19.27 -13.98 -20.87
N GLU A 306 18.30 -14.87 -21.05
CA GLU A 306 18.26 -15.94 -22.04
C GLU A 306 16.99 -15.80 -22.92
N GLN A 307 16.66 -16.81 -23.72
CA GLN A 307 15.34 -16.84 -24.36
C GLN A 307 14.23 -17.06 -23.32
N ARG A 308 13.08 -16.41 -23.52
CA ARG A 308 11.88 -16.66 -22.72
C ARG A 308 11.49 -18.14 -22.83
N LYS A 309 10.87 -18.69 -21.79
CA LYS A 309 10.37 -20.07 -21.83
C LYS A 309 9.24 -20.14 -22.87
N PRO A 310 9.32 -21.00 -23.89
CA PRO A 310 8.26 -21.09 -24.89
C PRO A 310 6.91 -21.51 -24.28
N LEU A 311 5.83 -20.92 -24.77
CA LEU A 311 4.44 -21.16 -24.36
C LEU A 311 4.23 -20.99 -22.85
N SER A 312 4.92 -20.02 -22.26
CA SER A 312 4.86 -19.77 -20.82
C SER A 312 4.03 -18.54 -20.47
N LEU A 313 3.04 -18.77 -19.62
CA LEU A 313 2.09 -17.79 -19.15
C LEU A 313 2.34 -17.55 -17.66
N MET A 314 2.10 -16.33 -17.21
CA MET A 314 2.09 -16.04 -15.78
C MET A 314 1.00 -15.05 -15.38
N THR A 315 0.69 -15.03 -14.09
CA THR A 315 -0.07 -13.95 -13.46
C THR A 315 0.50 -13.68 -12.07
N ALA A 316 0.33 -12.45 -11.59
CA ALA A 316 0.78 -12.02 -10.28
C ALA A 316 -0.27 -11.16 -9.59
N SER A 317 -0.79 -11.61 -8.45
CA SER A 317 -1.73 -10.81 -7.65
C SER A 317 -1.88 -11.34 -6.22
N ARG A 318 -2.69 -10.67 -5.39
CA ARG A 318 -3.21 -11.31 -4.17
C ARG A 318 -4.20 -12.40 -4.60
N LEU A 319 -4.16 -13.55 -3.93
CA LEU A 319 -5.13 -14.63 -4.15
C LEU A 319 -6.43 -14.25 -3.43
N ASP A 320 -7.21 -13.42 -4.11
CA ASP A 320 -8.42 -12.73 -3.61
C ASP A 320 -9.54 -12.91 -4.64
N PRO A 321 -10.80 -13.14 -4.22
CA PRO A 321 -11.91 -13.40 -5.15
C PRO A 321 -12.08 -12.32 -6.23
N ARG A 322 -11.75 -11.06 -5.93
CA ARG A 322 -11.87 -9.95 -6.90
C ARG A 322 -10.93 -10.08 -8.10
N LYS A 323 -9.87 -10.89 -7.99
CA LYS A 323 -8.92 -11.14 -9.08
C LYS A 323 -9.38 -12.22 -10.04
N ARG A 324 -10.47 -12.95 -9.71
CA ARG A 324 -11.10 -13.96 -10.54
C ARG A 324 -10.10 -14.94 -11.18
N LEU A 325 -9.12 -15.39 -10.40
CA LEU A 325 -8.10 -16.34 -10.87
C LEU A 325 -8.72 -17.70 -11.23
N ASP A 326 -9.92 -18.01 -10.72
CA ASP A 326 -10.74 -19.12 -11.16
C ASP A 326 -11.02 -19.08 -12.67
N LEU A 327 -11.35 -17.90 -13.21
CA LEU A 327 -11.58 -17.72 -14.65
C LEU A 327 -10.29 -17.89 -15.45
N ALA A 328 -9.15 -17.41 -14.92
CA ALA A 328 -7.85 -17.58 -15.57
C ALA A 328 -7.47 -19.06 -15.65
N ILE A 329 -7.62 -19.82 -14.56
CA ILE A 329 -7.34 -21.26 -14.50
C ILE A 329 -8.22 -22.01 -15.51
N ARG A 330 -9.53 -21.73 -15.53
CA ARG A 330 -10.48 -22.37 -16.47
C ARG A 330 -10.14 -22.03 -17.93
N ALA A 331 -9.80 -20.78 -18.23
CA ALA A 331 -9.43 -20.35 -19.58
C ALA A 331 -8.12 -20.99 -20.05
N VAL A 332 -7.11 -21.05 -19.18
CA VAL A 332 -5.83 -21.70 -19.47
C VAL A 332 -6.00 -23.21 -19.66
N ALA A 333 -6.82 -23.88 -18.84
CA ALA A 333 -7.12 -25.29 -19.01
C ALA A 333 -7.83 -25.58 -20.35
N LEU A 334 -8.72 -24.68 -20.80
CA LEU A 334 -9.36 -24.78 -22.11
C LEU A 334 -8.37 -24.49 -23.25
N ALA A 335 -7.52 -23.48 -23.11
CA ALA A 335 -6.47 -23.15 -24.08
C ALA A 335 -5.47 -24.32 -24.24
N HIS A 336 -5.15 -25.03 -23.15
CA HIS A 336 -4.22 -26.16 -23.15
C HIS A 336 -4.72 -27.33 -24.02
N GLN A 337 -6.02 -27.46 -24.23
CA GLN A 337 -6.57 -28.46 -25.16
C GLN A 337 -6.21 -28.17 -26.62
N LYS A 338 -5.97 -26.89 -26.96
CA LYS A 338 -5.55 -26.44 -28.29
C LYS A 338 -4.02 -26.34 -28.39
N GLU A 339 -3.36 -25.94 -27.29
CA GLU A 339 -1.91 -25.82 -27.18
C GLU A 339 -1.33 -26.64 -25.99
N PRO A 340 -1.08 -27.96 -26.17
CA PRO A 340 -0.75 -28.88 -25.07
C PRO A 340 0.60 -28.65 -24.38
N ASN A 341 1.43 -27.75 -24.89
CA ASN A 341 2.72 -27.43 -24.29
C ASN A 341 2.68 -26.19 -23.40
N LEU A 342 1.54 -25.47 -23.37
CA LEU A 342 1.44 -24.25 -22.58
C LEU A 342 1.53 -24.53 -21.08
N ARG A 343 2.18 -23.62 -20.36
CA ARG A 343 2.34 -23.67 -18.90
C ARG A 343 1.93 -22.35 -18.27
N PHE A 344 1.32 -22.40 -17.10
CA PHE A 344 0.81 -21.22 -16.41
C PHE A 344 1.23 -21.20 -14.93
N ASP A 345 1.96 -20.15 -14.57
CA ASP A 345 2.40 -19.94 -13.18
C ASP A 345 1.65 -18.78 -12.52
N ILE A 346 1.10 -19.05 -11.34
CA ILE A 346 0.33 -18.09 -10.55
C ILE A 346 1.16 -17.68 -9.33
N TYR A 347 1.60 -16.42 -9.30
CA TYR A 347 2.35 -15.85 -8.19
C TYR A 347 1.43 -15.02 -7.28
N GLY A 348 1.57 -15.23 -5.97
CA GLY A 348 0.72 -14.57 -4.99
C GLY A 348 0.54 -15.32 -3.69
N LYS A 349 -0.13 -14.67 -2.75
CA LYS A 349 -0.66 -15.28 -1.53
C LYS A 349 -2.02 -14.67 -1.21
N GLY A 350 -2.87 -15.41 -0.50
CA GLY A 350 -4.19 -14.92 -0.09
C GLY A 350 -5.13 -16.07 0.27
N GLY A 351 -6.34 -15.71 0.68
CA GLY A 351 -7.35 -16.66 1.18
C GLY A 351 -7.84 -17.67 0.13
N GLU A 352 -7.72 -17.34 -1.16
CA GLU A 352 -8.19 -18.22 -2.24
C GLU A 352 -7.23 -19.37 -2.57
N GLN A 353 -6.09 -19.50 -1.89
CA GLN A 353 -5.07 -20.49 -2.24
C GLN A 353 -5.62 -21.93 -2.29
N GLU A 354 -6.39 -22.34 -1.28
CA GLU A 354 -6.97 -23.69 -1.22
C GLU A 354 -8.03 -23.88 -2.32
N ASN A 355 -8.96 -22.92 -2.48
CA ASN A 355 -10.00 -22.98 -3.52
C ASN A 355 -9.40 -23.08 -4.94
N LEU A 356 -8.34 -22.33 -5.22
CA LEU A 356 -7.67 -22.34 -6.52
C LEU A 356 -6.91 -23.66 -6.75
N GLN A 357 -6.30 -24.23 -5.71
CA GLN A 357 -5.66 -25.54 -5.82
C GLN A 357 -6.70 -26.64 -6.07
N ASP A 358 -7.81 -26.64 -5.34
CA ASP A 358 -8.90 -27.59 -5.53
C ASP A 358 -9.48 -27.52 -6.96
N LEU A 359 -9.57 -26.32 -7.54
CA LEU A 359 -9.98 -26.13 -8.93
C LEU A 359 -8.96 -26.72 -9.91
N ILE A 360 -7.66 -26.49 -9.70
CA ILE A 360 -6.59 -27.07 -10.52
C ILE A 360 -6.64 -28.61 -10.46
N ASP A 361 -6.84 -29.17 -9.27
CA ASP A 361 -6.97 -30.62 -9.05
C ASP A 361 -8.19 -31.19 -9.76
N THR A 362 -9.34 -30.52 -9.64
CA THR A 362 -10.60 -30.93 -10.28
C THR A 362 -10.50 -30.95 -11.79
N LEU A 363 -9.76 -30.00 -12.38
CA LEU A 363 -9.52 -29.92 -13.81
C LEU A 363 -8.42 -30.88 -14.30
N GLY A 364 -7.71 -31.56 -13.39
CA GLY A 364 -6.55 -32.39 -13.73
C GLY A 364 -5.39 -31.58 -14.33
N ALA A 365 -5.23 -30.32 -13.91
CA ALA A 365 -4.33 -29.35 -14.55
C ALA A 365 -2.97 -29.18 -13.85
N ASN A 366 -2.67 -30.00 -12.84
CA ASN A 366 -1.47 -29.88 -11.99
C ASN A 366 -0.14 -29.92 -12.76
N ASP A 367 -0.10 -30.60 -13.90
CA ASP A 367 1.13 -30.76 -14.68
C ASP A 367 1.56 -29.45 -15.38
N TYR A 368 0.63 -28.51 -15.57
CA TYR A 368 0.88 -27.28 -16.34
C TYR A 368 0.35 -25.99 -15.68
N ILE A 369 -0.44 -26.06 -14.62
CA ILE A 369 -0.84 -24.89 -13.81
C ILE A 369 -0.27 -25.01 -12.40
N GLN A 370 0.55 -24.05 -11.96
CA GLN A 370 1.21 -24.12 -10.64
C GLN A 370 1.02 -22.85 -9.82
N LEU A 371 0.59 -23.01 -8.56
CA LEU A 371 0.62 -21.96 -7.55
C LEU A 371 2.05 -21.83 -7.00
N ARG A 372 2.73 -20.73 -7.32
CA ARG A 372 4.15 -20.49 -6.99
C ARG A 372 4.37 -19.81 -5.63
N GLY A 373 3.29 -19.37 -4.98
CA GLY A 373 3.38 -18.56 -3.77
C GLY A 373 3.87 -17.14 -4.04
N HIS A 374 4.19 -16.40 -2.98
CA HIS A 374 4.71 -15.04 -3.07
C HIS A 374 6.22 -15.04 -3.29
N ALA A 375 6.71 -14.29 -4.28
CA ALA A 375 8.12 -14.15 -4.62
C ALA A 375 8.44 -12.71 -5.05
N ASP A 376 9.73 -12.38 -5.08
CA ASP A 376 10.22 -11.19 -5.79
C ASP A 376 10.20 -11.49 -7.29
N LEU A 377 9.41 -10.72 -8.04
CA LEU A 377 9.12 -11.02 -9.43
C LEU A 377 10.00 -10.29 -10.44
N ARG A 378 10.90 -9.40 -9.97
CA ARG A 378 11.72 -8.53 -10.84
C ARG A 378 12.49 -9.31 -11.92
N ASP A 379 13.05 -10.46 -11.55
CA ASP A 379 13.81 -11.34 -12.44
C ASP A 379 12.98 -12.55 -12.93
N VAL A 380 11.71 -12.64 -12.49
CA VAL A 380 10.78 -13.71 -12.86
C VAL A 380 10.01 -13.34 -14.10
N TYR A 381 9.45 -12.11 -14.15
CA TYR A 381 8.67 -11.64 -15.30
C TYR A 381 9.37 -11.90 -16.64
N PRO A 382 10.65 -11.50 -16.85
CA PRO A 382 11.30 -11.65 -18.14
C PRO A 382 11.42 -13.10 -18.64
N GLN A 383 11.20 -14.11 -17.78
CA GLN A 383 11.25 -15.51 -18.19
C GLN A 383 9.99 -15.98 -18.94
N TYR A 384 8.90 -15.22 -18.88
CA TYR A 384 7.60 -15.59 -19.46
C TYR A 384 7.30 -14.83 -20.75
N GLU A 385 6.42 -15.40 -21.58
CA GLU A 385 5.99 -14.79 -22.86
C GLU A 385 4.71 -13.97 -22.71
N LEU A 386 3.77 -14.44 -21.89
CA LEU A 386 2.42 -13.89 -21.81
C LEU A 386 1.98 -13.67 -20.36
N TYR A 387 1.44 -12.50 -20.06
CA TYR A 387 0.79 -12.20 -18.79
C TYR A 387 -0.73 -12.30 -18.93
N VAL A 388 -1.37 -13.04 -18.04
CA VAL A 388 -2.82 -13.25 -18.02
C VAL A 388 -3.45 -12.51 -16.86
N THR A 389 -4.47 -11.70 -17.12
CA THR A 389 -5.26 -11.03 -16.08
C THR A 389 -6.76 -11.23 -16.29
N THR A 390 -7.43 -11.73 -15.26
CA THR A 390 -8.90 -11.82 -15.22
C THR A 390 -9.49 -10.91 -14.16
N SER A 391 -8.71 -9.95 -13.67
CA SER A 391 -9.20 -8.93 -12.74
C SER A 391 -10.30 -8.14 -13.42
N GLN A 392 -11.50 -8.23 -12.86
CA GLN A 392 -12.68 -7.47 -13.29
C GLN A 392 -12.60 -6.01 -12.84
N TRP A 393 -11.72 -5.71 -11.87
CA TRP A 393 -11.58 -4.41 -11.21
C TRP A 393 -10.11 -4.12 -11.02
N GLU A 394 -9.56 -3.23 -11.83
CA GLU A 394 -8.16 -2.83 -11.71
C GLU A 394 -8.04 -1.34 -12.04
N THR A 395 -7.73 -0.51 -11.06
CA THR A 395 -7.67 0.95 -11.27
C THR A 395 -6.38 1.36 -11.98
N PHE A 396 -5.28 0.65 -11.73
CA PHE A 396 -4.02 0.88 -12.42
C PHE A 396 -3.39 -0.46 -12.82
N GLY A 397 -3.11 -1.34 -11.86
CA GLY A 397 -2.42 -2.61 -12.11
C GLY A 397 -0.91 -2.45 -12.08
N LEU A 398 -0.34 -2.36 -10.87
CA LEU A 398 1.13 -2.35 -10.71
C LEU A 398 1.79 -3.59 -11.33
N THR A 399 1.16 -4.76 -11.22
CA THR A 399 1.68 -6.00 -11.83
C THR A 399 1.53 -6.01 -13.36
N LEU A 400 0.60 -5.23 -13.93
CA LEU A 400 0.50 -4.99 -15.37
C LEU A 400 1.62 -4.07 -15.85
N MET A 401 1.90 -3.00 -15.10
CA MET A 401 3.03 -2.10 -15.34
C MET A 401 4.37 -2.86 -15.29
N GLU A 402 4.55 -3.73 -14.31
CA GLU A 402 5.73 -4.61 -14.20
C GLU A 402 5.81 -5.60 -15.37
N ALA A 403 4.68 -6.20 -15.79
CA ALA A 403 4.63 -7.10 -16.93
C ALA A 403 5.01 -6.42 -18.26
N VAL A 404 4.47 -5.23 -18.56
CA VAL A 404 4.89 -4.48 -19.75
C VAL A 404 6.35 -4.01 -19.64
N GLY A 405 6.80 -3.66 -18.43
CA GLY A 405 8.19 -3.29 -18.14
C GLY A 405 9.20 -4.43 -18.37
N ALA A 406 8.73 -5.67 -18.26
CA ALA A 406 9.46 -6.87 -18.61
C ALA A 406 9.19 -7.35 -20.04
N GLY A 407 8.42 -6.59 -20.83
CA GLY A 407 8.12 -6.84 -22.23
C GLY A 407 7.19 -8.02 -22.48
N LEU A 408 6.34 -8.42 -21.54
CA LEU A 408 5.40 -9.52 -21.77
C LEU A 408 4.28 -9.05 -22.70
N ALA A 409 3.78 -9.94 -23.54
CA ALA A 409 2.46 -9.74 -24.15
C ALA A 409 1.39 -9.91 -23.06
N LEU A 410 0.19 -9.34 -23.24
CA LEU A 410 -0.86 -9.39 -22.23
C LEU A 410 -2.20 -9.85 -22.80
N VAL A 411 -2.93 -10.68 -22.06
CA VAL A 411 -4.34 -10.97 -22.35
C VAL A 411 -5.15 -10.70 -21.10
N GLY A 412 -6.26 -9.99 -21.26
CA GLY A 412 -7.15 -9.71 -20.15
C GLY A 412 -8.50 -9.14 -20.55
N PHE A 413 -9.37 -8.94 -19.55
CA PHE A 413 -10.68 -8.34 -19.77
C PHE A 413 -10.57 -6.86 -20.12
N ASP A 414 -11.43 -6.37 -21.02
CA ASP A 414 -11.69 -4.95 -21.28
C ASP A 414 -12.50 -4.33 -20.13
N ALA A 415 -11.96 -4.47 -18.92
CA ALA A 415 -12.49 -3.92 -17.69
C ALA A 415 -11.73 -2.64 -17.36
N ARG A 416 -12.46 -1.57 -17.07
CA ARG A 416 -11.85 -0.29 -16.68
C ARG A 416 -11.01 -0.49 -15.40
N TYR A 417 -9.84 0.13 -15.26
CA TYR A 417 -9.11 1.05 -16.14
C TYR A 417 -7.71 0.52 -16.49
N GLY A 418 -7.13 -0.29 -15.60
CA GLY A 418 -5.75 -0.75 -15.67
C GLY A 418 -5.49 -1.65 -16.87
N ASN A 419 -6.36 -2.63 -17.12
CA ASN A 419 -6.22 -3.52 -18.28
C ASN A 419 -6.15 -2.72 -19.59
N PRO A 420 -7.12 -1.87 -19.97
CA PRO A 420 -7.02 -1.08 -21.21
C PRO A 420 -5.92 0.01 -21.20
N THR A 421 -5.40 0.35 -20.01
CA THR A 421 -4.22 1.22 -19.90
C THR A 421 -2.96 0.49 -20.39
N PHE A 422 -2.78 -0.77 -20.02
CA PHE A 422 -1.57 -1.57 -20.28
C PHE A 422 -1.66 -2.54 -21.46
N ILE A 423 -2.88 -2.87 -21.90
CA ILE A 423 -3.15 -3.76 -23.04
C ILE A 423 -3.69 -2.91 -24.19
N LYS A 424 -2.90 -2.83 -25.26
CA LYS A 424 -3.27 -2.23 -26.55
C LYS A 424 -3.69 -3.37 -27.47
N ASP A 425 -5.01 -3.51 -27.62
CA ASP A 425 -5.62 -4.63 -28.33
C ASP A 425 -5.08 -4.77 -29.75
N GLY A 426 -4.56 -5.96 -30.07
CA GLY A 426 -3.92 -6.26 -31.35
C GLY A 426 -2.48 -5.76 -31.50
N GLU A 427 -1.94 -5.00 -30.55
CA GLU A 427 -0.57 -4.45 -30.63
C GLU A 427 0.38 -5.16 -29.67
N ASN A 428 0.12 -5.15 -28.36
CA ASN A 428 0.95 -5.85 -27.35
C ASN A 428 0.20 -6.98 -26.64
N GLY A 429 -0.97 -7.37 -27.16
CA GLY A 429 -1.87 -8.25 -26.46
C GLY A 429 -3.30 -8.17 -26.95
N TYR A 430 -4.22 -8.74 -26.18
CA TYR A 430 -5.64 -8.73 -26.51
C TYR A 430 -6.54 -8.44 -25.32
N LEU A 431 -7.56 -7.64 -25.58
CA LEU A 431 -8.66 -7.39 -24.67
C LEU A 431 -9.85 -8.29 -25.02
N VAL A 432 -10.41 -8.94 -24.00
CA VAL A 432 -11.65 -9.71 -24.08
C VAL A 432 -12.78 -8.83 -23.58
N THR A 433 -13.79 -8.59 -24.42
CA THR A 433 -14.95 -7.79 -24.05
C THR A 433 -15.54 -8.26 -22.73
N TYR A 434 -15.77 -7.32 -21.82
CA TYR A 434 -16.25 -7.62 -20.47
C TYR A 434 -17.43 -6.74 -20.08
N SER A 435 -18.33 -7.31 -19.29
CA SER A 435 -19.37 -6.60 -18.54
C SER A 435 -19.73 -7.46 -17.33
N GLU A 436 -20.20 -6.84 -16.24
CA GLU A 436 -20.58 -7.56 -15.02
C GLU A 436 -21.67 -8.63 -15.26
N THR A 437 -22.50 -8.47 -16.30
CA THR A 437 -23.62 -9.36 -16.63
C THR A 437 -23.29 -10.45 -17.64
N MET A 438 -22.04 -10.52 -18.14
CA MET A 438 -21.67 -11.50 -19.16
C MET A 438 -21.56 -12.90 -18.56
N ASP A 439 -21.96 -13.90 -19.34
CA ASP A 439 -21.83 -15.31 -18.95
C ASP A 439 -20.36 -15.71 -18.77
N GLU A 440 -20.07 -16.41 -17.67
CA GLU A 440 -18.69 -16.76 -17.31
C GLU A 440 -18.10 -17.81 -18.25
N ASP A 441 -18.89 -18.75 -18.76
CA ASP A 441 -18.41 -19.77 -19.68
C ASP A 441 -18.03 -19.14 -21.02
N LEU A 442 -18.81 -18.15 -21.47
CA LEU A 442 -18.48 -17.33 -22.63
C LEU A 442 -17.18 -16.55 -22.41
N LEU A 443 -17.02 -15.89 -21.26
CA LEU A 443 -15.78 -15.17 -20.92
C LEU A 443 -14.56 -16.11 -20.92
N VAL A 444 -14.70 -17.29 -20.31
CA VAL A 444 -13.64 -18.33 -20.28
C VAL A 444 -13.28 -18.78 -21.69
N SER A 445 -14.28 -19.04 -22.54
CA SER A 445 -14.04 -19.46 -23.93
C SER A 445 -13.33 -18.38 -24.74
N GLN A 446 -13.78 -17.13 -24.65
CA GLN A 446 -13.15 -16.01 -25.37
C GLN A 446 -11.73 -15.74 -24.88
N MET A 447 -11.51 -15.84 -23.56
CA MET A 447 -10.19 -15.72 -22.96
C MET A 447 -9.24 -16.81 -23.44
N ALA A 448 -9.70 -18.07 -23.49
CA ALA A 448 -8.92 -19.19 -24.01
C ALA A 448 -8.54 -18.98 -25.48
N ASP A 449 -9.49 -18.52 -26.30
CA ASP A 449 -9.24 -18.22 -27.72
C ASP A 449 -8.21 -17.10 -27.90
N LYS A 450 -8.29 -16.02 -27.11
CA LYS A 450 -7.33 -14.92 -27.16
C LYS A 450 -5.94 -15.30 -26.64
N ILE A 451 -5.85 -16.20 -25.65
CA ILE A 451 -4.58 -16.75 -25.19
C ILE A 451 -3.90 -17.52 -26.34
N VAL A 452 -4.59 -18.46 -26.97
CA VAL A 452 -4.03 -19.25 -28.09
C VAL A 452 -3.65 -18.33 -29.25
N PHE A 453 -4.54 -17.40 -29.61
CA PHE A 453 -4.29 -16.45 -30.69
C PHE A 453 -3.05 -15.57 -30.42
N ALA A 454 -2.81 -15.14 -29.17
CA ALA A 454 -1.60 -14.42 -28.79
C ALA A 454 -0.33 -15.26 -28.95
N LEU A 455 -0.37 -16.52 -28.53
CA LEU A 455 0.78 -17.42 -28.63
C LEU A 455 1.12 -17.80 -30.08
N GLU A 456 0.13 -17.82 -30.98
CA GLU A 456 0.31 -18.04 -32.42
C GLU A 456 0.71 -16.76 -33.19
N SER A 457 0.60 -15.59 -32.55
CA SER A 457 0.94 -14.29 -33.15
C SER A 457 2.45 -14.00 -33.09
N ASP A 458 2.86 -12.87 -33.68
CA ASP A 458 4.22 -12.34 -33.55
C ASP A 458 4.46 -11.78 -32.14
N LEU A 459 4.85 -12.68 -31.22
CA LEU A 459 5.15 -12.32 -29.83
C LEU A 459 6.34 -11.36 -29.71
N GLU A 460 7.32 -11.41 -30.61
CA GLU A 460 8.48 -10.51 -30.55
C GLU A 460 8.05 -9.06 -30.78
N SER A 461 7.18 -8.84 -31.78
CA SER A 461 6.55 -7.53 -32.01
C SER A 461 5.72 -7.08 -30.81
N MET A 462 4.89 -7.95 -30.25
CA MET A 462 4.08 -7.62 -29.07
C MET A 462 4.94 -7.25 -27.85
N HIS A 463 6.04 -7.98 -27.62
CA HIS A 463 6.99 -7.71 -26.55
C HIS A 463 7.63 -6.33 -26.71
N GLN A 464 7.99 -5.97 -27.94
CA GLN A 464 8.57 -4.66 -28.25
C GLN A 464 7.57 -3.52 -27.99
N VAL A 465 6.30 -3.68 -28.37
CA VAL A 465 5.25 -2.69 -28.07
C VAL A 465 5.06 -2.55 -26.56
N SER A 466 5.09 -3.65 -25.80
CA SER A 466 5.04 -3.60 -24.33
C SER A 466 6.21 -2.80 -23.74
N TYR A 467 7.45 -3.00 -24.22
CA TYR A 467 8.59 -2.20 -23.79
C TYR A 467 8.43 -0.72 -24.14
N ASP A 468 7.91 -0.40 -25.32
CA ASP A 468 7.69 0.98 -25.76
C ASP A 468 6.64 1.69 -24.92
N LEU A 469 5.55 1.00 -24.57
CA LEU A 469 4.55 1.50 -23.63
C LEU A 469 5.16 1.72 -22.24
N ALA A 470 5.96 0.76 -21.76
CA ALA A 470 6.57 0.80 -20.43
C ALA A 470 7.51 2.00 -20.21
N LYS A 471 8.11 2.55 -21.28
CA LYS A 471 8.99 3.73 -21.21
C LYS A 471 8.33 4.93 -20.52
N GLN A 472 7.01 5.11 -20.70
CA GLN A 472 6.25 6.20 -20.10
C GLN A 472 6.12 6.08 -18.57
N TYR A 473 6.35 4.89 -18.03
CA TYR A 473 6.28 4.59 -16.60
C TYR A 473 7.66 4.48 -15.95
N LEU A 474 8.73 4.77 -16.68
CA LEU A 474 10.07 4.84 -16.10
C LEU A 474 10.15 5.99 -15.10
N LYS A 475 10.96 5.79 -14.06
CA LYS A 475 11.16 6.76 -12.96
C LYS A 475 11.34 8.22 -13.44
N PRO A 476 12.17 8.53 -14.46
CA PRO A 476 12.33 9.91 -14.92
C PRO A 476 11.04 10.55 -15.47
N GLU A 477 10.20 9.78 -16.16
CA GLU A 477 8.93 10.26 -16.71
C GLU A 477 7.91 10.52 -15.59
N ILE A 478 7.82 9.59 -14.63
CA ILE A 478 6.96 9.76 -13.46
C ILE A 478 7.42 10.95 -12.61
N LEU A 479 8.73 11.15 -12.46
CA LEU A 479 9.31 12.30 -11.77
C LEU A 479 8.92 13.63 -12.44
N GLU A 480 8.96 13.69 -13.77
CA GLU A 480 8.52 14.87 -14.53
C GLU A 480 7.01 15.11 -14.41
N ALA A 481 6.21 14.04 -14.42
CA ALA A 481 4.76 14.15 -14.20
C ALA A 481 4.44 14.70 -12.79
N TRP A 482 5.14 14.23 -11.75
CA TRP A 482 5.06 14.83 -10.41
C TRP A 482 5.49 16.30 -10.41
N ARG A 483 6.60 16.65 -11.06
CA ARG A 483 7.05 18.05 -11.16
C ARG A 483 5.96 18.97 -11.76
N LYS A 484 5.33 18.54 -12.86
CA LYS A 484 4.22 19.28 -13.49
C LYS A 484 3.03 19.44 -12.56
N LEU A 485 2.62 18.36 -11.87
CA LEU A 485 1.55 18.41 -10.89
C LEU A 485 1.86 19.42 -9.78
N LEU A 486 3.07 19.36 -9.20
CA LEU A 486 3.49 20.24 -8.12
C LEU A 486 3.48 21.71 -8.52
N ILE A 487 3.84 22.03 -9.77
CA ILE A 487 3.71 23.39 -10.30
C ILE A 487 2.25 23.81 -10.41
N ALA A 488 1.36 22.90 -10.84
CA ALA A 488 -0.06 23.20 -11.03
C ALA A 488 -0.83 23.34 -9.70
N ILE A 489 -0.42 22.62 -8.65
CA ILE A 489 -1.04 22.69 -7.32
C ILE A 489 -0.33 23.67 -6.38
N ARG A 490 0.68 24.41 -6.83
CA ARG A 490 1.17 25.61 -6.12
C ARG A 490 0.29 26.79 -6.49
#